data_AF-A0ABC8L5J0-F1
#
_entry.id   AF-A0ABC8L5J0-F1
#
_cell.length_a   1.000
_cell.length_b   1.000
_cell.length_c   1.000
_cell.angle_alpha   90.00
_cell.angle_beta   90.00
_cell.angle_gamma   90.00
#
_symmetry.space_group_name_H-M   'P 1'
#
loop_
_entity.id
_entity.type
_entity.pdbx_description
1 polymer ?
#
loop_
_entity_poly.entity_id
_entity_poly.type
_entity_poly.pdbx_seq_one_letter_code
_entity_poly.pdbx_strand_id
1 'polypeptide(L)'
;MNQEQSLHQCAACGEQEAFLTYAVNALRRLCTDCLLKEHRNLFCPVCLHVHVTSPPPEQSILCLNCPSITHLACSSSSSADADEASSFTCPPCSDPNFSFFPKSHQNGAETVLGQESSNALVAAANISAVLMKNAAAELKKEAHEKIFAAKEAKQRAKEALGNLQELVRKQKALEKSSNPNPNKRKNSDR
;
A
#
# COMPACT_ATOMS: atom_id res chain seq x y z
N MET A 1 0.84 -7.46 22.58
CA MET A 1 0.10 -6.21 22.37
C MET A 1 -1.17 -6.55 21.61
N ASN A 2 -2.35 -6.21 22.15
CA ASN A 2 -3.63 -6.59 21.56
C ASN A 2 -3.85 -5.83 20.24
N GLN A 3 -4.15 -6.57 19.17
CA GLN A 3 -4.33 -6.04 17.81
C GLN A 3 -5.44 -4.98 17.72
N GLU A 4 -6.42 -5.03 18.63
CA GLU A 4 -7.52 -4.06 18.74
C GLU A 4 -7.09 -2.70 19.30
N GLN A 5 -6.10 -2.64 20.21
CA GLN A 5 -5.61 -1.37 20.74
C GLN A 5 -4.80 -0.58 19.70
N SER A 6 -4.19 -1.27 18.74
CA SER A 6 -3.45 -0.67 17.63
C SER A 6 -4.36 0.03 16.59
N LEU A 7 -5.66 -0.24 16.59
CA LEU A 7 -6.61 0.36 15.63
C LEU A 7 -7.07 1.77 16.02
N HIS A 8 -6.77 2.21 17.24
CA HIS A 8 -7.21 3.51 17.76
C HIS A 8 -6.07 4.49 18.02
N GLN A 9 -4.85 4.10 17.65
CA GLN A 9 -3.66 4.89 17.84
C GLN A 9 -3.06 5.28 16.48
N CYS A 10 -2.71 6.55 16.34
CA CYS A 10 -1.93 6.99 15.20
C CYS A 10 -0.54 6.33 15.23
N ALA A 11 -0.19 5.61 14.17
CA ALA A 11 1.10 4.90 14.08
C ALA A 11 2.32 5.82 14.01
N ALA A 12 2.13 7.11 13.68
CA ALA A 12 3.22 8.08 13.55
C ALA A 12 3.49 8.85 14.86
N CYS A 13 2.45 9.38 15.50
CA CYS A 13 2.61 10.21 16.70
C CYS A 13 2.15 9.55 18.01
N GLY A 14 1.59 8.33 17.96
CA GLY A 14 1.13 7.61 19.15
C GLY A 14 -0.17 8.14 19.75
N GLU A 15 -0.85 9.07 19.07
CA GLU A 15 -2.03 9.75 19.59
C GLU A 15 -3.27 8.86 19.55
N GLN A 16 -4.03 8.89 20.65
CA GLN A 16 -5.13 7.95 20.91
C GLN A 16 -6.48 8.63 20.64
N GLU A 17 -6.75 8.93 19.37
CA GLU A 17 -8.01 9.52 18.90
C GLU A 17 -8.70 8.57 17.90
N ALA A 18 -9.44 7.61 18.45
CA ALA A 18 -10.11 6.55 17.69
C ALA A 18 -10.92 7.06 16.47
N PHE A 19 -11.57 8.22 16.59
CA PHE A 19 -12.52 8.73 15.60
C PHE A 19 -11.88 9.50 14.44
N LEU A 20 -10.62 9.90 14.57
CA LEU A 20 -9.92 10.74 13.58
C LEU A 20 -8.71 10.03 12.96
N THR A 21 -8.68 8.68 13.04
CA THR A 21 -7.64 7.86 12.42
C THR A 21 -8.13 7.13 11.17
N TYR A 22 -7.32 7.22 10.13
CA TYR A 22 -7.59 6.70 8.81
C TYR A 22 -6.66 5.54 8.48
N ALA A 23 -7.18 4.51 7.82
CA ALA A 23 -6.38 3.36 7.41
C ALA A 23 -5.51 3.71 6.19
N VAL A 24 -4.22 3.36 6.25
CA VAL A 24 -3.24 3.55 5.17
C VAL A 24 -2.84 2.23 4.53
N ASN A 25 -2.76 1.18 5.34
CA ASN A 25 -2.82 -0.23 4.90
C ASN A 25 -3.57 -1.06 5.97
N ALA A 26 -3.60 -2.38 5.81
CA ALA A 26 -4.30 -3.28 6.75
C ALA A 26 -3.76 -3.24 8.19
N LEU A 27 -2.54 -2.73 8.40
CA LEU A 27 -1.83 -2.77 9.68
C LEU A 27 -1.54 -1.38 10.25
N ARG A 28 -1.79 -0.31 9.50
CA ARG A 28 -1.33 1.04 9.82
C ARG A 28 -2.45 2.05 9.68
N ARG A 29 -2.68 2.81 10.74
CA ARG A 29 -3.60 3.95 10.76
C ARG A 29 -2.88 5.23 11.17
N LEU A 30 -3.31 6.36 10.61
CA LEU A 30 -2.74 7.68 10.90
C LEU A 30 -3.86 8.66 11.25
N CYS A 31 -3.60 9.59 12.17
CA CYS A 31 -4.51 10.71 12.40
C CYS A 31 -4.51 11.66 11.19
N THR A 32 -5.52 12.53 11.09
CA THR A 32 -5.67 13.54 10.02
C THR A 32 -4.36 14.28 9.73
N ASP A 33 -3.73 14.86 10.76
CA ASP A 33 -2.51 15.66 10.59
C ASP A 33 -1.32 14.83 10.08
N CYS A 34 -1.10 13.64 10.64
CA CYS A 34 0.00 12.77 10.22
C CYS A 34 -0.22 12.23 8.80
N LEU A 35 -1.46 11.87 8.44
CA LEU A 35 -1.77 11.40 7.10
C LEU A 35 -1.50 12.49 6.05
N LEU A 36 -1.94 13.72 6.31
CA LEU A 36 -1.71 14.85 5.41
C LEU A 36 -0.22 15.26 5.36
N LYS A 37 0.51 15.17 6.47
CA LYS A 37 1.96 15.41 6.50
C LYS A 37 2.77 14.33 5.80
N GLU A 38 2.31 13.08 5.76
CA GLU A 38 3.00 11.99 5.07
C GLU A 38 2.72 11.99 3.57
N HIS A 39 1.51 12.36 3.15
CA HIS A 39 1.07 12.29 1.76
C HIS A 39 0.89 13.68 1.13
N ARG A 40 1.85 14.58 1.35
CA ARG A 40 1.83 15.98 0.88
C ARG A 40 1.76 16.15 -0.63
N ASN A 41 2.07 15.10 -1.38
CA ASN A 41 2.04 15.07 -2.83
C ASN A 41 0.66 14.67 -3.40
N LEU A 42 -0.30 14.29 -2.55
CA LEU A 42 -1.63 13.84 -2.99
C LEU A 42 -2.70 14.95 -2.93
N PHE A 43 -2.37 16.14 -2.44
CA PHE A 43 -3.31 17.24 -2.30
C PHE A 43 -2.58 18.59 -2.26
N CYS A 44 -3.32 19.67 -2.52
CA CYS A 44 -2.82 21.03 -2.36
C CYS A 44 -2.80 21.43 -0.88
N PRO A 45 -1.66 21.78 -0.27
CA PRO A 45 -1.55 22.12 1.15
C PRO A 45 -2.25 23.43 1.55
N VAL A 46 -2.64 24.24 0.57
CA VAL A 46 -3.31 25.55 0.78
C VAL A 46 -4.84 25.38 0.78
N CYS A 47 -5.40 24.72 -0.22
CA CYS A 47 -6.86 24.57 -0.35
C CYS A 47 -7.38 23.18 0.05
N LEU A 48 -6.50 22.25 0.41
CA LEU A 48 -6.80 20.88 0.83
C LEU A 48 -7.52 20.03 -0.22
N HIS A 49 -7.52 20.46 -1.49
CA HIS A 49 -8.08 19.69 -2.59
C HIS A 49 -7.16 18.51 -2.95
N VAL A 50 -7.72 17.30 -2.94
CA VAL A 50 -7.01 16.05 -3.27
C VAL A 50 -6.87 15.90 -4.78
N HIS A 51 -5.65 15.65 -5.24
CA HIS A 51 -5.35 15.42 -6.65
C HIS A 51 -5.81 14.01 -7.05
N VAL A 52 -6.92 13.92 -7.79
CA VAL A 52 -7.41 12.65 -8.36
C VAL A 52 -6.48 12.16 -9.46
N THR A 53 -5.96 13.09 -10.26
CA THR A 53 -4.88 12.90 -11.23
C THR A 53 -3.81 13.94 -10.92
N SER A 54 -2.53 13.60 -11.14
CA SER A 54 -1.44 14.57 -10.98
C SER A 54 -1.79 15.83 -11.76
N PRO A 55 -1.77 17.02 -11.13
CA PRO A 55 -2.07 18.25 -11.84
C PRO A 55 -1.03 18.46 -12.95
N PRO A 56 -1.42 19.11 -14.07
CA PRO A 56 -0.47 19.50 -15.09
C PRO A 56 0.67 20.36 -14.49
N PRO A 57 1.92 20.22 -14.97
CA PRO A 57 3.04 21.03 -14.49
C PRO A 57 2.78 22.53 -14.64
N GLU A 58 2.04 22.95 -15.66
CA GLU A 58 1.69 24.36 -15.93
C GLU A 58 0.68 24.94 -14.92
N GLN A 59 0.00 24.10 -14.14
CA GLN A 59 -1.02 24.50 -13.17
C GLN A 59 -0.61 24.19 -11.73
N SER A 60 0.64 23.76 -11.53
CA SER A 60 1.15 23.38 -10.22
C SER A 60 2.54 23.92 -9.96
N ILE A 61 2.84 24.13 -8.69
CA ILE A 61 4.15 24.54 -8.19
C ILE A 61 4.58 23.58 -7.07
N LEU A 62 5.86 23.23 -7.06
CA LEU A 62 6.44 22.36 -6.05
C LEU A 62 7.02 23.19 -4.90
N CYS A 63 6.91 22.67 -3.69
CA CYS A 63 7.65 23.21 -2.55
C CYS A 63 9.15 22.96 -2.71
N LEU A 64 9.99 23.93 -2.36
CA LEU A 64 11.44 23.78 -2.37
C LEU A 64 11.95 22.71 -1.39
N ASN A 65 11.25 22.55 -0.27
CA ASN A 65 11.76 21.79 0.88
C ASN A 65 11.11 20.41 1.04
N CYS A 66 10.07 20.08 0.27
CA CYS A 66 9.37 18.81 0.38
C CYS A 66 8.59 18.48 -0.92
N PRO A 67 8.12 17.24 -1.13
CA PRO A 67 7.41 16.85 -2.35
C PRO A 67 5.95 17.37 -2.41
N SER A 68 5.64 18.48 -1.76
CA SER A 68 4.29 19.04 -1.75
C SER A 68 3.98 19.75 -3.08
N ILE A 69 2.79 19.48 -3.61
CA ILE A 69 2.29 20.03 -4.87
C ILE A 69 1.20 21.03 -4.54
N THR A 70 1.32 22.27 -5.01
CA THR A 70 0.34 23.34 -4.79
C THR A 70 -0.20 23.80 -6.12
N HIS A 71 -1.49 24.15 -6.21
CA HIS A 71 -2.00 24.78 -7.43
C HIS A 71 -1.30 26.12 -7.65
N LEU A 72 -0.94 26.46 -8.88
CA LEU A 72 -0.34 27.75 -9.19
C LEU A 72 -1.24 28.92 -8.72
N ALA A 73 -2.55 28.78 -8.87
CA ALA A 73 -3.55 29.74 -8.37
C ALA A 73 -3.60 29.84 -6.82
N CYS A 74 -3.15 28.81 -6.10
CA CYS A 74 -3.05 28.83 -4.63
C CYS A 74 -1.70 29.38 -4.13
N SER A 75 -0.73 29.61 -5.03
CA SER A 75 0.58 30.20 -4.68
C SER A 75 0.47 31.71 -4.37
N SER A 76 -0.59 32.36 -4.83
CA SER A 76 -0.78 33.81 -4.81
C SER A 76 -1.15 34.37 -3.43
N SER A 77 -0.21 34.26 -2.50
CA SER A 77 -0.20 35.08 -1.27
C SER A 77 0.65 36.32 -1.53
N SER A 78 0.02 37.41 -1.97
CA SER A 78 0.39 38.80 -1.62
C SER A 78 1.79 39.34 -1.96
N SER A 79 2.03 39.78 -3.20
CA SER A 79 2.64 41.09 -3.53
C SER A 79 2.89 41.23 -5.03
N ALA A 80 2.65 42.44 -5.54
CA ALA A 80 2.75 42.80 -6.93
C ALA A 80 4.21 43.09 -7.31
N ASP A 81 5.09 42.10 -7.24
CA ASP A 81 6.47 42.21 -7.74
C ASP A 81 6.82 40.93 -8.49
N ALA A 82 6.33 40.86 -9.74
CA ALA A 82 6.60 39.78 -10.67
C ALA A 82 7.99 39.97 -11.31
N ASP A 83 9.05 39.81 -10.53
CA ASP A 83 10.43 39.77 -11.06
C ASP A 83 11.35 39.02 -10.09
N GLU A 84 11.22 37.69 -10.06
CA GLU A 84 12.29 36.70 -9.85
C GLU A 84 11.62 35.32 -9.80
N ALA A 85 12.27 34.29 -10.33
CA ALA A 85 11.75 32.93 -10.39
C ALA A 85 11.30 32.46 -8.99
N SER A 86 9.99 32.48 -8.76
CA SER A 86 9.37 32.47 -7.45
C SER A 86 9.50 31.09 -6.78
N SER A 87 10.48 31.00 -5.90
CA SER A 87 10.75 29.82 -5.11
C SER A 87 9.64 29.66 -4.05
N PHE A 88 8.74 28.69 -4.21
CA PHE A 88 7.58 28.50 -3.32
C PHE A 88 7.90 27.58 -2.14
N THR A 89 7.48 27.98 -0.94
CA THR A 89 7.55 27.14 0.27
C THR A 89 6.14 26.90 0.81
N CYS A 90 5.75 25.63 0.94
CA CYS A 90 4.41 25.28 1.42
C CYS A 90 4.23 25.61 2.92
N PRO A 91 2.99 25.82 3.40
CA PRO A 91 2.73 26.17 4.80
C PRO A 91 3.39 25.23 5.83
N PRO A 92 3.37 23.89 5.67
CA PRO A 92 4.07 22.98 6.58
C PRO A 92 5.60 23.09 6.62
N CYS A 93 6.21 23.69 5.60
CA CYS A 93 7.66 23.94 5.55
C CYS A 93 8.03 25.34 6.02
N SER A 94 7.11 26.31 5.90
CA SER A 94 7.30 27.68 6.38
C SER A 94 7.13 27.81 7.89
N ASP A 95 6.27 27.00 8.51
CA ASP A 95 6.06 26.97 9.96
C ASP A 95 6.31 25.57 10.54
N PRO A 96 7.31 25.38 11.43
CA PRO A 96 7.58 24.09 12.05
C PRO A 96 6.46 23.60 12.97
N ASN A 97 5.62 24.51 13.49
CA ASN A 97 4.48 24.18 14.35
C ASN A 97 3.18 23.99 13.56
N PHE A 98 3.24 24.04 12.23
CA PHE A 98 2.06 23.92 11.39
C PHE A 98 1.32 22.60 11.63
N SER A 99 0.00 22.69 11.74
CA SER A 99 -0.90 21.54 11.76
C SER A 99 -2.06 21.76 10.80
N PHE A 100 -2.33 20.73 10.00
CA PHE A 100 -3.52 20.69 9.14
C PHE A 100 -4.81 20.51 9.93
N PHE A 101 -4.69 19.99 11.16
CA PHE A 101 -5.82 19.73 12.03
C PHE A 101 -5.42 20.05 13.47
N PRO A 102 -5.47 21.33 13.86
CA PRO A 102 -5.16 21.74 15.22
C PRO A 102 -6.09 21.04 16.20
N LYS A 103 -5.51 20.33 17.16
CA LYS A 103 -6.27 19.67 18.21
C LYS A 103 -6.70 20.73 19.21
N SER A 104 -7.99 21.04 19.27
CA SER A 104 -8.51 21.94 20.29
C SER A 104 -8.49 21.23 21.66
N HIS A 105 -7.33 21.23 22.31
CA HIS A 105 -7.36 21.26 23.77
C HIS A 105 -7.81 22.66 24.13
N GLN A 106 -9.08 22.87 24.54
CA GLN A 106 -9.49 23.72 25.68
C GLN A 106 -11.01 23.62 25.92
N ASN A 107 -11.37 23.03 27.05
CA ASN A 107 -12.47 23.43 27.93
C ASN A 107 -13.90 23.51 27.34
N GLY A 108 -14.58 22.36 27.23
CA GLY A 108 -16.03 22.25 27.46
C GLY A 108 -17.00 23.05 26.58
N ALA A 109 -16.51 23.83 25.62
CA ALA A 109 -17.30 24.52 24.63
C ALA A 109 -17.21 23.72 23.34
N GLU A 110 -18.38 23.34 22.82
CA GLU A 110 -18.55 22.69 21.53
C GLU A 110 -18.02 23.61 20.42
N THR A 111 -16.71 23.56 20.17
CA THR A 111 -16.09 24.29 19.07
C THR A 111 -16.53 23.62 17.78
N VAL A 112 -17.51 24.25 17.11
CA VAL A 112 -17.91 23.96 15.74
C VAL A 112 -16.63 23.84 14.89
N LEU A 113 -16.44 22.69 14.25
CA LEU A 113 -15.31 22.45 13.36
C LEU A 113 -15.23 23.58 12.33
N GLY A 114 -14.12 24.31 12.31
CA GLY A 114 -13.87 25.32 11.30
C GLY A 114 -13.85 24.72 9.90
N GLN A 115 -14.11 25.55 8.87
CA GLN A 115 -14.12 25.11 7.47
C GLN A 115 -12.79 24.47 7.04
N GLU A 116 -11.66 24.95 7.55
CA GLU A 116 -10.34 24.38 7.26
C GLU A 116 -10.18 22.98 7.87
N SER A 117 -10.61 22.80 9.11
CA SER A 117 -10.61 21.50 9.79
C SER A 117 -11.53 20.50 9.08
N SER A 118 -12.70 20.94 8.59
CA SER A 118 -13.61 20.06 7.85
C SER A 118 -13.01 19.66 6.50
N ASN A 119 -12.39 20.60 5.78
CA ASN A 119 -11.67 20.31 4.53
C ASN A 119 -10.51 19.33 4.77
N ALA A 120 -9.77 19.47 5.87
CA ALA A 120 -8.69 18.56 6.23
C ALA A 120 -9.20 17.12 6.47
N LEU A 121 -10.34 16.96 7.15
CA LEU A 121 -10.97 15.66 7.37
C LEU A 121 -11.42 15.01 6.05
N VAL A 122 -12.04 15.79 5.16
CA VAL A 122 -12.48 15.30 3.85
C VAL A 122 -11.28 14.91 2.99
N ALA A 123 -10.22 15.73 2.98
CA ALA A 123 -8.99 15.43 2.27
C ALA A 123 -8.35 14.14 2.78
N ALA A 124 -8.22 14.00 4.10
CA ALA A 124 -7.68 12.80 4.74
C ALA A 124 -8.49 11.54 4.40
N ALA A 125 -9.83 11.64 4.44
CA ALA A 125 -10.71 10.53 4.08
C ALA A 125 -10.52 10.09 2.63
N ASN A 126 -10.47 11.04 1.69
CA ASN A 126 -10.26 10.76 0.27
C ASN A 126 -8.89 10.14 0.00
N ILE A 127 -7.83 10.66 0.62
CA ILE A 127 -6.48 10.10 0.52
C ILE A 127 -6.45 8.67 1.05
N SER A 128 -7.01 8.43 2.24
CA SER A 128 -7.10 7.09 2.82
C SER A 128 -7.85 6.12 1.89
N ALA A 129 -8.96 6.55 1.29
CA ALA A 129 -9.69 5.73 0.34
C ALA A 129 -8.85 5.35 -0.89
N VAL A 130 -8.05 6.28 -1.43
CA VAL A 130 -7.12 6.00 -2.54
C VAL A 130 -6.04 5.02 -2.11
N LEU A 131 -5.40 5.23 -0.96
CA LEU A 131 -4.34 4.36 -0.45
C LEU A 131 -4.85 2.93 -0.18
N MET A 132 -6.02 2.79 0.44
CA MET A 132 -6.69 1.50 0.63
C MET A 132 -6.98 0.78 -0.68
N LYS A 133 -7.49 1.50 -1.69
CA LYS A 133 -7.76 0.91 -3.01
C LYS A 133 -6.48 0.41 -3.67
N ASN A 134 -5.40 1.18 -3.60
CA ASN A 134 -4.10 0.81 -4.15
C ASN A 134 -3.52 -0.41 -3.43
N ALA A 135 -3.53 -0.41 -2.09
CA ALA A 135 -3.09 -1.55 -1.29
C ALA A 135 -3.89 -2.82 -1.59
N ALA A 136 -5.21 -2.71 -1.74
CA ALA A 136 -6.06 -3.83 -2.11
C ALA A 136 -5.77 -4.35 -3.53
N ALA A 137 -5.48 -3.46 -4.49
CA ALA A 137 -5.11 -3.84 -5.85
C ALA A 137 -3.77 -4.59 -5.89
N GLU A 138 -2.78 -4.12 -5.12
CA GLU A 138 -1.47 -4.77 -5.00
C GLU A 138 -1.57 -6.16 -4.35
N LEU A 139 -2.32 -6.29 -3.25
CA LEU A 139 -2.57 -7.58 -2.60
C LEU A 139 -3.27 -8.58 -3.52
N LYS A 140 -4.22 -8.11 -4.35
CA LYS A 140 -4.87 -8.96 -5.36
C LYS A 140 -3.88 -9.42 -6.43
N LYS A 141 -3.02 -8.53 -6.90
CA LYS A 141 -1.97 -8.86 -7.87
C LYS A 141 -1.02 -9.92 -7.31
N GLU A 142 -0.52 -9.72 -6.09
CA GLU A 142 0.38 -10.68 -5.43
C GLU A 142 -0.31 -12.03 -5.19
N ALA A 143 -1.59 -12.02 -4.78
CA ALA A 143 -2.38 -13.24 -4.61
C ALA A 143 -2.50 -14.02 -5.92
N HIS A 144 -2.75 -13.33 -7.04
CA HIS A 144 -2.81 -13.96 -8.36
C HIS A 144 -1.47 -14.58 -8.75
N GLU A 145 -0.36 -13.85 -8.59
CA GLU A 145 0.99 -14.35 -8.86
C GLU A 145 1.30 -15.63 -8.06
N LYS A 146 0.96 -15.65 -6.76
CA LYS A 146 1.12 -16.83 -5.90
C LYS A 146 0.26 -18.01 -6.35
N ILE A 147 -0.98 -17.77 -6.79
CA ILE A 147 -1.86 -18.82 -7.31
C ILE A 147 -1.27 -19.45 -8.57
N PHE A 148 -0.76 -18.64 -9.50
CA PHE A 148 -0.14 -19.15 -10.73
C PHE A 148 1.14 -19.93 -10.44
N ALA A 149 2.02 -19.42 -9.59
CA ALA A 149 3.23 -20.12 -9.17
C ALA A 149 2.92 -21.46 -8.49
N ALA A 150 1.92 -21.50 -7.60
CA ALA A 150 1.49 -22.74 -6.94
C ALA A 150 0.89 -23.75 -7.94
N LYS A 151 0.12 -23.29 -8.92
CA LYS A 151 -0.42 -24.14 -9.98
C LYS A 151 0.70 -24.76 -10.83
N GLU A 152 1.69 -23.98 -11.22
CA GLU A 152 2.85 -24.46 -11.98
C GLU A 152 3.68 -25.46 -11.17
N ALA A 153 3.96 -25.17 -9.90
CA ALA A 153 4.64 -26.09 -9.00
C ALA A 153 3.88 -27.42 -8.84
N LYS A 154 2.56 -27.37 -8.69
CA LYS A 154 1.71 -28.56 -8.63
C LYS A 154 1.76 -29.37 -9.93
N GLN A 155 1.77 -28.70 -11.08
CA GLN A 155 1.87 -29.35 -12.38
C GLN A 155 3.21 -30.08 -12.53
N ARG A 156 4.33 -29.41 -12.23
CA ARG A 156 5.66 -30.02 -12.25
C ARG A 156 5.78 -31.21 -11.29
N ALA A 157 5.19 -31.10 -10.10
CA ALA A 157 5.17 -32.21 -9.14
C ALA A 157 4.39 -33.42 -9.69
N LYS A 158 3.26 -33.20 -10.35
CA LYS A 158 2.48 -34.28 -10.99
C LYS A 158 3.27 -34.96 -12.11
N GLU A 159 3.94 -34.19 -12.95
CA GLU A 159 4.77 -34.72 -14.04
C GLU A 159 5.93 -35.55 -13.50
N ALA A 160 6.63 -35.06 -12.46
CA ALA A 160 7.70 -35.79 -11.80
C ALA A 160 7.21 -37.14 -11.20
N LEU A 161 6.03 -37.14 -10.56
CA LEU A 161 5.43 -38.37 -10.04
C LEU A 161 5.03 -39.34 -11.17
N GLY A 162 4.52 -38.83 -12.28
CA GLY A 162 4.22 -39.63 -13.48
C GLY A 162 5.47 -40.32 -14.03
N ASN A 163 6.56 -39.57 -14.18
CA ASN A 163 7.84 -40.08 -14.64
C ASN A 163 8.42 -41.14 -13.69
N LEU A 164 8.32 -40.91 -12.37
CA LEU A 164 8.77 -41.89 -11.36
C LEU A 164 8.01 -43.21 -11.48
N GLN A 165 6.68 -43.17 -11.67
CA GLN A 165 5.88 -44.38 -11.86
C GLN A 165 6.29 -45.17 -13.09
N GLU A 166 6.61 -44.49 -14.19
CA GLU A 166 7.11 -45.13 -15.41
C GLU A 166 8.46 -45.81 -15.18
N LEU A 167 9.40 -45.14 -14.52
CA LEU A 167 10.72 -45.70 -14.18
C LEU A 167 10.59 -46.96 -13.30
N VAL A 168 9.73 -46.93 -12.28
CA VAL A 168 9.47 -48.08 -11.41
C VAL A 168 8.91 -49.27 -12.20
N ARG A 169 8.02 -49.02 -13.18
CA ARG A 169 7.49 -50.09 -14.05
C ARG A 169 8.59 -50.69 -14.95
N LYS A 170 9.44 -49.84 -15.54
CA LYS A 170 10.58 -50.28 -16.36
C LYS A 170 11.56 -51.13 -15.55
N GLN A 171 11.90 -50.70 -14.33
CA GLN A 171 12.79 -51.44 -13.45
C GLN A 171 12.23 -52.82 -13.09
N LYS A 172 10.95 -52.90 -12.68
CA LYS A 172 10.29 -54.19 -12.40
C LYS A 172 10.28 -55.13 -13.61
N ALA A 173 10.11 -54.59 -14.82
CA ALA A 173 10.17 -55.39 -16.04
C ALA A 173 11.59 -55.93 -16.30
N LEU A 174 12.62 -55.09 -16.10
CA LEU A 174 14.02 -55.50 -16.21
C LEU A 174 14.38 -56.59 -15.18
N GLU A 175 13.98 -56.42 -13.93
CA GLU A 175 14.21 -57.42 -12.87
C GLU A 175 13.57 -58.77 -13.22
N LYS A 176 12.37 -58.76 -13.81
CA LYS A 176 11.67 -59.97 -14.24
C LYS A 176 12.34 -60.67 -15.43
N SER A 177 12.92 -59.92 -16.38
CA SER A 177 13.67 -60.51 -17.51
C SER A 177 15.06 -61.01 -17.10
N SER A 178 15.64 -60.43 -16.06
CA SER A 178 17.00 -60.77 -15.58
C SER A 178 17.04 -61.99 -14.66
N ASN A 179 15.88 -62.49 -14.23
CA ASN A 179 15.77 -63.63 -13.32
C ASN A 179 15.19 -64.85 -14.07
N PRO A 180 16.01 -65.61 -14.84
CA PRO A 180 15.54 -66.81 -15.51
C PRO A 180 15.17 -67.85 -14.46
N ASN A 181 13.88 -68.14 -14.33
CA ASN A 181 13.35 -69.17 -13.44
C ASN A 181 14.14 -70.49 -13.63
N PRO A 182 14.90 -70.97 -12.62
CA PRO A 182 15.76 -72.15 -12.77
C PRO A 182 14.96 -73.46 -12.90
N ASN A 183 13.66 -73.45 -12.65
CA ASN A 183 12.84 -74.67 -12.56
C ASN A 183 12.19 -75.16 -13.87
N LYS A 184 12.46 -74.55 -15.04
CA LYS A 184 11.81 -74.96 -16.31
C LYS A 184 12.66 -75.88 -17.21
N ARG A 185 13.84 -76.36 -16.78
CA ARG A 185 14.75 -77.17 -17.62
C ARG A 185 14.76 -78.69 -17.36
N LYS A 186 13.91 -79.23 -16.50
CA LYS A 186 13.79 -80.69 -16.28
C LYS A 186 12.38 -81.18 -16.64
N ASN A 187 12.11 -81.38 -17.93
CA ASN A 187 11.06 -82.31 -18.41
C ASN A 187 11.01 -82.42 -19.96
N SER A 188 12.15 -82.52 -20.64
CA SER A 188 12.16 -82.81 -22.08
C SER A 188 12.99 -84.02 -22.52
N ASP A 189 13.65 -84.73 -21.60
CA ASP A 189 14.42 -85.94 -21.93
C ASP A 189 14.09 -87.07 -20.96
N ARG A 190 12.95 -87.75 -21.17
CA ARG A 190 12.77 -89.13 -20.74
C ARG A 190 11.63 -89.81 -21.49
#